data_AF-A0A0B1S4N2-F1
#
_entry.id   AF-A0A0B1S4N2-F1
#
_cell.length_a   1.000
_cell.length_b   1.000
_cell.length_c   1.000
_cell.angle_alpha   90.00
_cell.angle_beta   90.00
_cell.angle_gamma   90.00
#
_symmetry.space_group_name_H-M   'P 1'
#
loop_
_entity.id
_entity.type
_entity.pdbx_description
1 polymer ?
#
loop_
_entity_poly.entity_id
_entity_poly.type
_entity_poly.pdbx_seq_one_letter_code
_entity_poly.pdbx_strand_id
1 'polypeptide(L)'
;LAFRYACIVAAAEAFEVDVVVVLDHERLYNELQRDLPTFVKILHQPKSGGVETRSRQSRIASRSASIHRYFYGVHSNPYFPFTFELNFSDVIFCKIGTEKLPESCLPFGSKVEDHQTKVVTINPSTDMAHRMFAVTPCPTVSQAVLKASVLGFVVITENCMITL
;
A
#
# COMPACT_ATOMS: atom_id res chain seq x y z
N LEU A 1 9.46 12.10 11.33
CA LEU A 1 10.61 12.13 10.39
C LEU A 1 11.51 10.91 10.55
N ALA A 2 11.86 10.50 11.77
CA ALA A 2 12.69 9.30 12.03
C ALA A 2 12.20 8.01 11.34
N PHE A 3 10.90 7.70 11.40
CA PHE A 3 10.34 6.53 10.72
C PHE A 3 10.57 6.52 9.20
N ARG A 4 10.56 7.68 8.53
CA ARG A 4 10.70 7.74 7.07
C ARG A 4 12.12 7.44 6.62
N TYR A 5 13.11 7.92 7.36
CA TYR A 5 14.51 7.63 7.08
C TYR A 5 14.82 6.14 7.33
N ALA A 6 14.35 5.60 8.45
CA ALA A 6 14.49 4.18 8.77
C ALA A 6 13.92 3.27 7.68
N CYS A 7 12.79 3.63 7.06
CA CYS A 7 12.24 2.89 5.92
C CYS A 7 13.20 2.84 4.71
N ILE A 8 13.96 3.91 4.44
CA ILE A 8 14.90 3.95 3.31
C ILE A 8 16.08 3.00 3.59
N VAL A 9 16.63 3.04 4.80
CA VAL A 9 17.72 2.15 5.21
C VAL A 9 17.27 0.69 5.22
N ALA A 10 16.11 0.40 5.82
CA ALA A 10 15.55 -0.95 5.84
C ALA A 10 15.24 -1.49 4.43
N ALA A 11 14.81 -0.64 3.51
CA ALA A 11 14.62 -1.04 2.11
C ALA A 11 15.96 -1.36 1.44
N ALA A 12 16.99 -0.51 1.60
CA ALA A 12 18.31 -0.77 1.05
C ALA A 12 18.90 -2.10 1.53
N GLU A 13 18.71 -2.41 2.82
CA GLU A 13 19.13 -3.68 3.42
C GLU A 13 18.30 -4.86 2.91
N ALA A 14 16.97 -4.77 2.93
CA ALA A 14 16.09 -5.87 2.54
C ALA A 14 16.19 -6.24 1.05
N PHE A 15 16.56 -5.28 0.19
CA PHE A 15 16.77 -5.51 -1.24
C PHE A 15 18.26 -5.75 -1.59
N GLU A 16 19.16 -5.76 -0.61
CA GLU A 16 20.60 -6.00 -0.80
C GLU A 16 21.19 -5.13 -1.94
N VAL A 17 20.92 -3.83 -1.91
CA VAL A 17 21.23 -2.95 -3.06
C VAL A 17 22.72 -2.65 -3.18
N ASP A 18 23.25 -2.68 -4.41
CA ASP A 18 24.62 -2.24 -4.71
C ASP A 18 24.75 -0.72 -4.91
N VAL A 19 23.66 -0.07 -5.33
CA VAL A 19 23.66 1.35 -5.75
C VAL A 19 22.44 2.08 -5.22
N VAL A 20 22.66 3.26 -4.65
CA VAL A 20 21.60 4.19 -4.20
C VAL A 20 21.78 5.53 -4.90
N VAL A 21 20.73 6.02 -5.56
CA VAL A 21 20.73 7.34 -6.21
C VAL A 21 19.86 8.31 -5.43
N VAL A 22 20.47 9.38 -4.91
CA VAL A 22 19.81 10.45 -4.17
C VAL A 22 19.61 11.65 -5.09
N LEU A 23 18.35 11.98 -5.35
CA LEU A 23 17.98 13.09 -6.23
C LEU A 23 17.75 14.38 -5.41
N ASP A 24 18.61 15.38 -5.62
CA ASP A 24 18.41 16.77 -5.15
C ASP A 24 18.10 16.86 -3.64
N HIS A 25 18.85 16.11 -2.82
CA HIS A 25 18.71 16.13 -1.36
C HIS A 25 20.04 15.83 -0.63
N GLU A 26 20.92 16.83 -0.51
CA GLU A 26 22.27 16.69 0.08
C GLU A 26 22.30 16.11 1.49
N ARG A 27 21.40 16.57 2.36
CA ARG A 27 21.33 16.07 3.74
C ARG A 27 21.08 14.55 3.80
N LEU A 28 20.22 14.03 2.93
CA LEU A 28 19.87 12.61 2.87
C LEU A 28 21.05 11.82 2.30
N TYR A 29 21.74 12.37 1.29
CA TYR A 29 22.97 11.78 0.77
C TYR A 29 24.02 11.59 1.87
N ASN A 30 24.28 12.63 2.67
CA ASN A 30 25.26 12.56 3.77
C ASN A 30 24.81 11.58 4.88
N GLU A 31 23.52 11.55 5.22
CA GLU A 31 22.97 10.60 6.19
C GLU A 31 23.15 9.15 5.70
N LEU A 32 22.81 8.86 4.43
CA LEU A 32 22.97 7.51 3.84
C LEU A 32 24.43 7.11 3.67
N GLN A 33 25.33 8.03 3.35
CA GLN A 33 26.78 7.76 3.24
C GLN A 33 27.38 7.37 4.59
N ARG A 34 26.83 7.87 5.69
CA ARG A 34 27.25 7.49 7.04
C ARG A 34 26.68 6.13 7.46
N ASP A 35 25.41 5.87 7.13
CA ASP A 35 24.66 4.77 7.74
C ASP A 35 24.59 3.50 6.86
N LEU A 36 24.83 3.59 5.55
CA LEU A 36 24.88 2.41 4.66
C LEU A 36 26.28 1.79 4.61
N PRO A 37 26.39 0.47 4.35
CA PRO A 37 27.68 -0.19 4.18
C PRO A 37 28.54 0.43 3.07
N THR A 38 29.86 0.43 3.25
CA THR A 38 30.81 1.09 2.34
C THR A 38 30.86 0.50 0.93
N PHE A 39 30.35 -0.72 0.72
CA PHE A 39 30.27 -1.32 -0.61
C PHE A 39 29.11 -0.74 -1.44
N VAL A 40 28.09 -0.17 -0.78
CA VAL A 40 26.94 0.43 -1.46
C VAL A 40 27.37 1.75 -2.07
N LYS A 41 27.31 1.85 -3.40
CA LYS A 41 27.68 3.05 -4.13
C LYS A 41 26.55 4.07 -4.07
N ILE A 42 26.79 5.21 -3.42
CA ILE A 42 25.79 6.28 -3.31
C ILE A 42 26.13 7.41 -4.28
N LEU A 43 25.14 7.80 -5.10
CA LEU A 43 25.27 8.86 -6.10
C LEU A 43 24.30 9.99 -5.79
N HIS A 44 24.80 11.21 -5.61
CA HIS A 44 23.96 12.40 -5.55
C HIS A 44 23.83 13.02 -6.94
N GLN A 45 22.60 13.27 -7.39
CA GLN A 45 22.31 13.80 -8.72
C GLN A 45 21.29 14.95 -8.64
N PRO A 46 21.43 16.02 -9.43
CA PRO A 46 20.43 17.06 -9.52
C PRO A 46 19.16 16.55 -10.21
N LYS A 47 18.01 17.14 -9.87
CA LYS A 47 16.79 16.95 -10.67
C LYS A 47 16.97 17.64 -12.03
N SER A 48 16.31 17.10 -13.06
CA SER A 48 16.21 17.79 -14.35
C SER A 48 15.46 19.12 -14.18
N GLY A 49 15.88 20.15 -14.91
CA GLY A 49 15.24 21.47 -14.88
C GLY A 49 13.79 21.48 -15.38
N GLY A 50 13.36 20.44 -16.11
CA GLY A 50 11.96 20.26 -16.52
C GLY A 50 11.07 19.60 -15.46
N VAL A 51 11.59 19.28 -14.26
CA VAL A 51 10.79 18.69 -13.18
C VAL A 51 9.96 19.77 -12.51
N GLU A 52 8.65 19.67 -12.65
CA GLU A 52 7.70 20.54 -11.97
C GLU A 52 7.20 19.95 -10.65
N THR A 53 6.95 20.83 -9.68
CA THR A 53 6.35 20.45 -8.40
C THR A 53 4.87 20.14 -8.58
N ARG A 54 4.48 18.90 -8.28
CA ARG A 54 3.07 18.48 -8.36
C ARG A 54 2.26 19.01 -7.18
N SER A 55 1.08 19.56 -7.47
CA SER A 55 0.08 19.93 -6.46
C SER A 55 -0.59 18.69 -5.84
N ARG A 56 -1.30 18.87 -4.73
CA ARG A 56 -2.11 17.80 -4.12
C ARG A 56 -3.19 17.31 -5.09
N GLN A 57 -3.83 18.22 -5.80
CA GLN A 57 -4.87 17.94 -6.79
C GLN A 57 -4.31 17.12 -7.95
N SER A 58 -3.14 17.48 -8.48
CA SER A 58 -2.44 16.71 -9.52
C SER A 58 -2.15 15.26 -9.06
N ARG A 59 -1.68 15.07 -7.81
CA ARG A 59 -1.46 13.73 -7.25
C ARG A 59 -2.74 12.90 -7.12
N ILE A 60 -3.84 13.53 -6.70
CA ILE A 60 -5.15 12.86 -6.60
C ILE A 60 -5.64 12.44 -7.99
N ALA A 61 -5.60 13.35 -8.97
CA ALA A 61 -5.99 13.06 -10.35
C ALA A 61 -5.15 11.93 -10.97
N SER A 62 -3.82 11.95 -10.75
CA SER A 62 -2.93 10.89 -11.23
C SER A 62 -3.22 9.53 -10.59
N ARG A 63 -3.58 9.48 -9.30
CA ARG A 63 -4.02 8.24 -8.65
C ARG A 63 -5.33 7.72 -9.25
N SER A 64 -6.33 8.59 -9.42
CA SER A 64 -7.60 8.21 -10.05
C SER A 64 -7.40 7.70 -11.49
N ALA A 65 -6.53 8.36 -12.27
CA ALA A 65 -6.18 7.91 -13.61
C ALA A 65 -5.46 6.55 -13.62
N SER A 66 -4.62 6.28 -12.62
CA SER A 66 -3.94 4.97 -12.49
C SER A 66 -4.92 3.84 -12.17
N ILE A 67 -5.92 4.11 -11.31
CA ILE A 67 -7.00 3.16 -11.02
C ILE A 67 -7.84 2.90 -12.27
N HIS A 68 -8.26 3.96 -12.98
CA HIS A 68 -9.01 3.81 -14.23
C HIS A 68 -8.22 3.00 -15.27
N ARG A 69 -6.92 3.27 -15.40
CA ARG A 69 -6.03 2.56 -16.32
C ARG A 69 -5.89 1.08 -15.98
N TYR A 70 -5.96 0.69 -14.71
CA TYR A 70 -5.94 -0.71 -14.30
C TYR A 70 -7.12 -1.48 -14.91
N PHE A 71 -8.34 -0.95 -14.78
CA PHE A 71 -9.56 -1.63 -15.26
C PHE A 71 -9.82 -1.46 -16.76
N TYR A 72 -9.55 -0.28 -17.32
CA TYR A 72 -9.95 0.06 -18.70
C TYR A 72 -8.77 0.17 -19.68
N GLY A 73 -7.54 -0.04 -19.22
CA GLY A 73 -6.35 0.05 -20.05
C GLY A 73 -6.05 1.48 -20.52
N VAL A 74 -5.49 1.60 -21.73
CA VAL A 74 -5.18 2.88 -22.37
C VAL A 74 -5.83 2.94 -23.75
N HIS A 75 -5.91 4.13 -24.34
CA HIS A 75 -6.54 4.32 -25.65
C HIS A 75 -5.98 3.38 -26.74
N SER A 76 -4.67 3.14 -26.74
CA SER A 76 -4.02 2.24 -27.71
C SER A 76 -4.20 0.75 -27.41
N ASN A 77 -4.64 0.39 -26.20
CA ASN A 77 -4.85 -0.99 -25.77
C ASN A 77 -5.94 -1.00 -24.69
N PRO A 78 -7.22 -0.91 -25.09
CA PRO A 78 -8.33 -0.82 -24.15
C PRO A 78 -8.62 -2.19 -23.53
N TYR A 79 -9.02 -2.16 -22.25
CA TYR A 79 -9.53 -3.33 -21.53
C TYR A 79 -11.04 -3.20 -21.34
N PHE A 80 -11.72 -4.33 -21.22
CA PHE A 80 -13.16 -4.41 -21.03
C PHE A 80 -13.43 -5.13 -19.71
N PRO A 81 -13.44 -4.39 -18.58
CA PRO A 81 -13.60 -4.98 -17.25
C PRO A 81 -14.99 -5.58 -17.09
N PHE A 82 -15.12 -6.59 -16.22
CA PHE A 82 -16.37 -7.30 -16.03
C PHE A 82 -17.08 -6.82 -14.77
N THR A 83 -18.34 -6.43 -14.89
CA THR A 83 -19.16 -6.01 -13.76
C THR A 83 -20.30 -6.99 -13.56
N PHE A 84 -20.43 -7.51 -12.34
CA PHE A 84 -21.46 -8.49 -11.99
C PHE A 84 -21.86 -8.37 -10.53
N GLU A 85 -23.02 -8.91 -10.21
CA GLU A 85 -23.54 -8.96 -8.83
C GLU A 85 -22.97 -10.19 -8.10
N LEU A 86 -22.61 -10.00 -6.85
CA LEU A 86 -22.12 -11.07 -5.99
C LEU A 86 -22.82 -11.01 -4.63
N ASN A 87 -23.22 -12.16 -4.09
CA ASN A 87 -23.79 -12.23 -2.75
C ASN A 87 -22.67 -12.16 -1.71
N PHE A 88 -22.80 -11.29 -0.71
CA PHE A 88 -21.79 -11.18 0.33
C PHE A 88 -21.55 -12.47 1.14
N SER A 89 -22.45 -13.46 1.07
CA SER A 89 -22.18 -14.80 1.60
C SER A 89 -21.02 -15.53 0.90
N ASP A 90 -20.73 -15.16 -0.33
CA ASP A 90 -19.79 -15.87 -1.20
C ASP A 90 -18.37 -15.29 -1.13
N VAL A 91 -18.19 -14.21 -0.35
CA VAL A 91 -16.93 -13.51 -0.17
C VAL A 91 -16.65 -13.26 1.30
N ILE A 92 -15.37 -13.31 1.65
CA ILE A 92 -14.91 -12.98 3.00
C ILE A 92 -14.08 -11.71 2.90
N PHE A 93 -14.51 -10.67 3.60
CA PHE A 93 -13.77 -9.43 3.69
C PHE A 93 -12.86 -9.45 4.91
N CYS A 94 -11.64 -8.96 4.73
CA CYS A 94 -10.73 -8.75 5.84
C CYS A 94 -10.03 -7.39 5.74
N LYS A 95 -9.55 -6.94 6.89
CA LYS A 95 -8.79 -5.71 7.05
C LYS A 95 -7.51 -6.01 7.80
N ILE A 96 -6.42 -5.39 7.35
CA ILE A 96 -5.16 -5.35 8.07
C ILE A 96 -5.17 -4.12 8.97
N GLY A 97 -4.89 -4.32 10.24
CA GLY A 97 -4.88 -3.29 11.25
C GLY A 97 -6.23 -3.11 11.95
N THR A 98 -6.16 -2.88 13.25
CA THR A 98 -7.28 -2.62 14.15
C THR A 98 -7.02 -1.34 14.94
N GLU A 99 -8.08 -0.81 15.55
CA GLU A 99 -7.95 0.37 16.41
C GLU A 99 -7.08 0.03 17.63
N LYS A 100 -6.27 1.00 18.05
CA LYS A 100 -5.45 0.85 19.25
C LYS A 100 -6.38 0.80 20.46
N LEU A 101 -6.41 -0.33 21.15
CA LEU A 101 -7.12 -0.43 22.43
C LEU A 101 -6.42 0.46 23.48
N PRO A 102 -7.16 1.26 24.26
CA PRO A 102 -6.61 1.96 25.42
C PRO A 102 -6.09 0.96 26.47
N GLU A 103 -5.00 1.32 27.17
CA GLU A 103 -4.44 0.47 28.23
C GLU A 103 -5.43 0.24 29.38
N SER A 104 -6.34 1.18 29.63
CA SER A 104 -7.42 1.05 30.61
C SER A 104 -8.41 -0.08 30.31
N CYS A 105 -8.45 -0.57 29.07
CA CYS A 105 -9.31 -1.67 28.64
C CYS A 105 -8.59 -3.04 28.66
N LEU A 106 -7.32 -3.10 29.07
CA LEU A 106 -6.55 -4.33 29.13
C LEU A 106 -6.65 -5.00 30.51
N PRO A 107 -6.87 -6.34 30.57
CA PRO A 107 -6.78 -7.09 31.81
C PRO A 107 -5.41 -6.91 32.47
N PHE A 108 -5.39 -6.93 33.81
CA PHE A 108 -4.16 -6.83 34.57
C PHE A 108 -3.14 -7.90 34.14
N GLY A 109 -1.93 -7.46 33.80
CA GLY A 109 -0.83 -8.34 33.36
C GLY A 109 -0.80 -8.68 31.87
N SER A 110 -1.79 -8.23 31.07
CA SER A 110 -1.76 -8.41 29.61
C SER A 110 -0.96 -7.30 28.91
N LYS A 111 -0.24 -7.66 27.85
CA LYS A 111 0.46 -6.70 26.98
C LYS A 111 -0.47 -6.27 25.84
N VAL A 112 -0.32 -5.03 25.38
CA VAL A 112 -0.99 -4.54 24.17
C VAL A 112 -0.58 -5.42 22.99
N GLU A 113 -1.54 -6.14 22.38
CA GLU A 113 -1.30 -6.86 21.13
C GLU A 113 -0.94 -5.88 20.00
N ASP A 114 -0.14 -6.34 19.02
CA ASP A 114 0.16 -5.55 17.83
C ASP A 114 -1.10 -5.38 16.96
N HIS A 115 -1.82 -4.30 17.24
CA HIS A 115 -3.03 -3.91 16.54
C HIS A 115 -2.76 -3.44 15.11
N GLN A 116 -1.54 -3.02 14.75
CA GLN A 116 -1.25 -2.44 13.43
C GLN A 116 -1.18 -3.49 12.33
N THR A 117 -0.67 -4.67 12.65
CA THR A 117 -0.53 -5.79 11.70
C THR A 117 -1.60 -6.86 11.88
N LYS A 118 -2.53 -6.71 12.83
CA LYS A 118 -3.59 -7.68 13.08
C LYS A 118 -4.53 -7.82 11.87
N VAL A 119 -4.69 -9.03 11.36
CA VAL A 119 -5.67 -9.33 10.30
C VAL A 119 -7.00 -9.72 10.95
N VAL A 120 -8.08 -9.04 10.57
CA VAL A 120 -9.43 -9.28 11.09
C VAL A 120 -10.45 -9.38 9.98
N THR A 121 -11.46 -10.23 10.17
CA THR A 121 -12.65 -10.27 9.30
C THR A 121 -13.47 -9.01 9.53
N ILE A 122 -14.02 -8.46 8.45
CA ILE A 122 -14.97 -7.35 8.50
C ILE A 122 -16.29 -7.76 7.89
N ASN A 123 -17.39 -7.24 8.44
CA ASN A 123 -18.72 -7.46 7.88
C ASN A 123 -18.95 -6.49 6.70
N PRO A 124 -19.71 -6.92 5.67
CA PRO A 124 -20.13 -6.03 4.59
C PRO A 124 -20.89 -4.81 5.12
N SER A 125 -20.57 -3.62 4.63
CA SER A 125 -21.21 -2.37 5.02
C SER A 125 -21.22 -1.34 3.89
N THR A 126 -22.10 -0.35 3.98
CA THR A 126 -22.30 0.68 2.96
C THR A 126 -21.06 1.56 2.73
N ASP A 127 -20.19 1.66 3.72
CA ASP A 127 -18.91 2.38 3.62
C ASP A 127 -17.91 1.70 2.68
N MET A 128 -18.14 0.45 2.26
CA MET A 128 -17.31 -0.28 1.32
C MET A 128 -17.55 0.13 -0.15
N ALA A 129 -18.66 0.82 -0.43
CA ALA A 129 -18.95 1.35 -1.76
C ALA A 129 -17.83 2.30 -2.24
N HIS A 130 -17.50 2.19 -3.53
CA HIS A 130 -16.45 2.95 -4.21
C HIS A 130 -15.04 2.75 -3.64
N ARG A 131 -14.82 1.63 -2.91
CA ARG A 131 -13.48 1.23 -2.44
C ARG A 131 -12.91 0.12 -3.30
N MET A 132 -11.58 0.14 -3.41
CA MET A 132 -10.82 -0.96 -3.99
C MET A 132 -10.51 -2.01 -2.94
N PHE A 133 -10.63 -3.28 -3.33
CA PHE A 133 -10.24 -4.43 -2.55
C PHE A 133 -9.18 -5.22 -3.30
N ALA A 134 -8.19 -5.71 -2.56
CA ALA A 134 -7.20 -6.64 -3.08
C ALA A 134 -7.73 -8.06 -2.95
N VAL A 135 -7.64 -8.85 -4.02
CA VAL A 135 -8.02 -10.26 -4.00
C VAL A 135 -6.79 -11.07 -3.59
N THR A 136 -6.88 -11.77 -2.46
CA THR A 136 -5.80 -12.61 -1.93
C THR A 136 -6.01 -14.07 -2.35
N PRO A 137 -4.93 -14.84 -2.61
CA PRO A 137 -5.03 -16.29 -2.81
C PRO A 137 -5.28 -17.05 -1.49
N CYS A 138 -5.25 -16.39 -0.34
CA CYS A 138 -5.50 -17.02 0.95
C CYS A 138 -6.98 -17.48 1.06
N PRO A 139 -7.24 -18.78 1.31
CA PRO A 139 -8.61 -19.29 1.40
C PRO A 139 -9.32 -18.91 2.71
N THR A 140 -8.57 -18.44 3.71
CA THR A 140 -9.09 -18.08 5.04
C THR A 140 -8.44 -16.80 5.54
N VAL A 141 -9.17 -16.08 6.40
CA VAL A 141 -8.66 -14.87 7.04
C VAL A 141 -7.70 -15.26 8.15
N SER A 142 -6.41 -15.03 7.90
CA SER A 142 -5.34 -15.34 8.84
C SER A 142 -4.17 -14.38 8.67
N GLN A 143 -3.20 -14.44 9.58
CA GLN A 143 -1.96 -13.66 9.50
C GLN A 143 -1.13 -13.95 8.23
N ALA A 144 -1.41 -15.04 7.51
CA ALA A 144 -0.78 -15.34 6.23
C ALA A 144 -1.09 -14.26 5.16
N VAL A 145 -2.23 -13.56 5.29
CA VAL A 145 -2.64 -12.48 4.37
C VAL A 145 -1.60 -11.35 4.31
N LEU A 146 -0.87 -11.08 5.41
CA LEU A 146 0.17 -10.04 5.44
C LEU A 146 1.32 -10.27 4.45
N LYS A 147 1.59 -11.54 4.14
CA LYS A 147 2.75 -11.96 3.31
C LYS A 147 2.32 -12.49 1.95
N ALA A 148 1.02 -12.69 1.74
CA ALA A 148 0.49 -13.20 0.48
C ALA A 148 0.59 -12.12 -0.61
N SER A 149 0.90 -12.55 -1.84
CA SER A 149 0.73 -11.71 -3.01
C SER A 149 -0.76 -11.44 -3.28
N VAL A 150 -1.02 -10.45 -4.12
CA VAL A 150 -2.38 -10.09 -4.55
C VAL A 150 -2.59 -10.61 -5.96
N LEU A 151 -3.72 -11.29 -6.20
CA LEU A 151 -4.11 -11.80 -7.52
C LEU A 151 -4.59 -10.69 -8.46
N GLY A 152 -5.23 -9.68 -7.89
CA GLY A 152 -5.77 -8.53 -8.60
C GLY A 152 -6.55 -7.61 -7.67
N PHE A 153 -7.18 -6.61 -8.26
CA PHE A 153 -8.00 -5.65 -7.53
C PHE A 153 -9.41 -5.63 -8.08
N VAL A 154 -10.37 -5.38 -7.20
CA VAL A 154 -11.76 -5.16 -7.56
C VAL A 154 -12.25 -3.85 -6.97
N VAL A 155 -13.25 -3.25 -7.59
CA VAL A 155 -14.01 -2.14 -7.01
C VAL A 155 -15.41 -2.62 -6.67
N ILE A 156 -15.83 -2.36 -5.45
CA ILE A 156 -17.24 -2.50 -5.07
C ILE A 156 -17.97 -1.22 -5.50
N THR A 157 -18.91 -1.35 -6.42
CA THR A 157 -19.79 -0.25 -6.83
C THR A 157 -21.08 -0.29 -6.00
N GLU A 158 -22.06 0.55 -6.34
CA GLU A 158 -23.36 0.52 -5.66
C GLU A 158 -24.05 -0.86 -5.87
N ASN A 159 -24.88 -1.29 -4.92
CA ASN A 159 -25.71 -2.52 -4.97
C ASN A 159 -24.98 -3.89 -5.03
N CYS A 160 -23.88 -4.07 -4.29
CA CYS A 160 -23.14 -5.36 -4.25
C CYS A 160 -22.53 -5.79 -5.61
N MET A 161 -22.44 -4.87 -6.55
CA MET A 161 -21.76 -5.12 -7.83
C MET A 161 -20.25 -5.00 -7.65
N ILE A 162 -19.53 -5.95 -8.25
CA ILE A 162 -18.07 -6.01 -8.26
C ILE A 162 -17.60 -5.83 -9.70
N THR A 163 -16.69 -4.88 -9.90
CA THR A 163 -15.97 -4.71 -11.17
C THR A 163 -14.57 -5.31 -11.04
N LEU A 164 -14.28 -6.32 -11.88
CA LEU A 164 -12.99 -7.00 -12.07
C LEU A 164 -12.19 -6.36 -13.20
#